data_AF-A0A940QEC3-F1
#
_entry.id   AF-A0A940QEC3-F1
#
_cell.length_a   1.000
_cell.length_b   1.000
_cell.length_c   1.000
_cell.angle_alpha   90.00
_cell.angle_beta   90.00
_cell.angle_gamma   90.00
#
_symmetry.space_group_name_H-M   'P 1'
#
loop_
_entity.id
_entity.type
_entity.pdbx_description
1 polymer ?
#
loop_
_entity_poly.entity_id
_entity_poly.type
_entity_poly.pdbx_seq_one_letter_code
_entity_poly.pdbx_strand_id
1 'polypeptide(L)'
;MEALQLKCPNCGGAVTLDPKSGRFICDFCSSDFSSEEVSGQNKTSSDSTDKTASSPQSEYKCPVCGGKAVLNNESGLYVCDFCTSDFTEEELTEDSDTLSDEPQNSVFAEHTQLYVCGSCGAEIVCDENTAATFCHYCHGPVALKGRVEGALTPELIIPFKIDRDFAEDLFKKWCGKKVFVPNSFRSEATLEKMVGLYVPYWLADCKVNAAADYDARKINRYSRGDTHYTETYYYHVSRAAKMKYAGIPADGSKKLDDKLMDSIEPFDYDFAVPFDMSWFSGFYADKYDVDKAAVAPRIKARLEQGVKK
;
A
#
# COMPACT_ATOMS: atom_id res chain seq x y z
N MET A 1 -11.22 8.21 -12.03
CA MET A 1 -10.33 7.09 -12.40
C MET A 1 -11.09 5.79 -12.26
N GLU A 2 -10.86 4.84 -13.15
CA GLU A 2 -11.47 3.51 -13.09
C GLU A 2 -10.75 2.68 -12.02
N ALA A 3 -11.47 1.83 -11.27
CA ALA A 3 -10.81 0.82 -10.46
C ALA A 3 -11.32 -0.56 -10.84
N LEU A 4 -10.41 -1.50 -10.67
CA LEU A 4 -10.66 -2.90 -10.86
C LEU A 4 -11.25 -3.44 -9.56
N GLN A 5 -12.44 -4.02 -9.68
CA GLN A 5 -13.03 -4.80 -8.62
C GLN A 5 -13.30 -6.20 -9.18
N LEU A 6 -12.71 -7.21 -8.55
CA LEU A 6 -12.90 -8.58 -8.98
C LEU A 6 -14.31 -9.04 -8.62
N LYS A 7 -15.08 -9.42 -9.64
CA LYS A 7 -16.44 -9.94 -9.49
C LYS A 7 -16.46 -11.46 -9.57
N CYS A 8 -17.32 -12.07 -8.76
CA CYS A 8 -17.61 -13.49 -8.72
C CYS A 8 -18.28 -13.93 -10.03
N PRO A 9 -17.73 -14.95 -10.72
CA PRO A 9 -18.34 -15.49 -11.94
C PRO A 9 -19.76 -16.03 -11.76
N ASN A 10 -20.12 -16.45 -10.54
CA ASN A 10 -21.38 -17.10 -10.26
C ASN A 10 -22.50 -16.10 -9.91
N CYS A 11 -22.22 -15.10 -9.08
CA CYS A 11 -23.23 -14.18 -8.57
C CYS A 11 -22.93 -12.69 -8.77
N GLY A 12 -21.77 -12.34 -9.35
CA GLY A 12 -21.35 -10.95 -9.56
C GLY A 12 -20.91 -10.19 -8.31
N GLY A 13 -20.99 -10.81 -7.12
CA GLY A 13 -20.52 -10.23 -5.86
C GLY A 13 -18.99 -10.07 -5.84
N ALA A 14 -18.47 -9.23 -4.94
CA ALA A 14 -17.02 -9.08 -4.80
C ALA A 14 -16.36 -10.37 -4.30
N VAL A 15 -15.13 -10.64 -4.74
CA VAL A 15 -14.33 -11.77 -4.27
C VAL A 15 -13.06 -11.30 -3.58
N THR A 16 -12.67 -11.99 -2.52
CA THR A 16 -11.49 -11.73 -1.70
C THR A 16 -10.51 -12.89 -1.81
N LEU A 17 -9.21 -12.61 -1.77
CA LEU A 17 -8.20 -13.66 -1.76
C LEU A 17 -8.09 -14.28 -0.36
N ASP A 18 -8.16 -15.60 -0.27
CA ASP A 18 -7.81 -16.34 0.94
C ASP A 18 -6.32 -16.72 0.95
N PRO A 19 -5.52 -16.20 1.89
CA PRO A 19 -4.10 -16.52 2.04
C PRO A 19 -3.78 -18.00 2.19
N LYS A 20 -4.67 -18.77 2.86
CA LYS A 20 -4.39 -20.18 3.17
C LYS A 20 -4.48 -21.05 1.92
N SER A 21 -5.54 -20.87 1.15
CA SER A 21 -5.77 -21.65 -0.06
C SER A 21 -5.10 -21.04 -1.30
N GLY A 22 -4.81 -19.74 -1.29
CA GLY A 22 -4.38 -18.99 -2.48
C GLY A 22 -5.49 -18.86 -3.52
N ARG A 23 -6.76 -19.03 -3.10
CA ARG A 23 -7.95 -18.99 -3.97
C ARG A 23 -8.83 -17.80 -3.61
N PHE A 24 -9.64 -17.37 -4.57
CA PHE A 24 -10.58 -16.27 -4.40
C PHE A 24 -11.92 -16.80 -3.90
N ILE A 25 -12.38 -16.30 -2.76
CA ILE A 25 -13.64 -16.72 -2.13
C ILE A 25 -14.69 -15.63 -2.33
N CYS A 26 -15.91 -16.04 -2.64
CA CYS A 26 -17.07 -15.16 -2.66
C CYS A 26 -17.91 -15.32 -1.38
N ASP A 27 -18.03 -14.27 -0.59
CA ASP A 27 -18.82 -14.31 0.66
C ASP A 27 -20.33 -14.48 0.41
N PHE A 28 -20.82 -14.12 -0.78
CA PHE A 28 -22.23 -14.17 -1.12
C PHE A 28 -22.72 -15.57 -1.54
N CYS A 29 -21.92 -16.33 -2.26
CA CYS A 29 -22.30 -17.66 -2.78
C CYS A 29 -21.38 -18.79 -2.33
N SER A 30 -20.39 -18.47 -1.48
CA SER A 30 -19.41 -19.41 -0.92
C SER A 30 -18.63 -20.24 -1.95
N SER A 31 -18.62 -19.79 -3.21
CA SER A 31 -17.84 -20.41 -4.27
C SER A 31 -16.39 -19.91 -4.21
N ASP A 32 -15.45 -20.79 -4.56
CA ASP A 32 -14.02 -20.49 -4.65
C ASP A 32 -13.50 -20.60 -6.08
N PHE A 33 -12.56 -19.72 -6.46
CA PHE A 33 -12.04 -19.59 -7.82
C PHE A 33 -10.51 -19.44 -7.82
N SER A 34 -9.87 -19.85 -8.91
CA SER A 34 -8.47 -19.56 -9.20
C SER A 34 -8.26 -18.13 -9.71
N SER A 35 -7.03 -17.61 -9.67
CA SER A 35 -6.74 -16.25 -10.19
C SER A 35 -7.06 -16.10 -11.68
N GLU A 36 -6.89 -17.16 -12.46
CA GLU A 36 -7.14 -17.21 -13.90
C GLU A 36 -8.64 -17.07 -14.21
N GLU A 37 -9.49 -17.74 -13.44
CA GLU A 37 -10.96 -17.70 -13.61
C GLU A 37 -11.53 -16.32 -13.31
N VAL A 38 -11.01 -15.64 -12.28
CA VAL A 38 -11.49 -14.32 -11.86
C VAL A 38 -10.93 -13.20 -12.75
N SER A 39 -9.67 -13.31 -13.20
CA SER A 39 -9.05 -12.33 -14.09
C SER A 39 -9.58 -12.40 -15.53
N GLY A 40 -9.95 -13.60 -16.01
CA GLY A 40 -10.43 -13.82 -17.37
C GLY A 40 -11.75 -13.10 -17.72
N GLN A 41 -12.72 -13.04 -16.80
CA GLN A 41 -14.02 -12.39 -17.05
C GLN A 41 -14.01 -10.87 -16.81
N ASN A 42 -13.07 -10.34 -16.01
CA ASN A 42 -13.00 -8.90 -15.74
C ASN A 42 -12.31 -8.11 -16.87
N LYS A 43 -11.68 -8.79 -17.85
CA LYS A 43 -11.12 -8.16 -19.05
C LYS A 43 -12.18 -7.78 -20.11
N THR A 44 -13.39 -8.31 -20.02
CA THR A 44 -14.44 -8.14 -21.06
C THR A 44 -15.49 -7.06 -20.78
N SER A 45 -15.45 -6.38 -19.63
CA SER A 45 -16.56 -5.54 -19.16
C SER A 45 -16.33 -4.02 -19.23
N SER A 46 -15.27 -3.54 -19.89
CA SER A 46 -14.93 -2.12 -19.98
C SER A 46 -15.20 -1.56 -21.38
N ASP A 47 -16.45 -1.57 -21.84
CA ASP A 47 -16.88 -0.62 -22.88
C ASP A 47 -18.40 -0.47 -22.90
N SER A 48 -18.92 0.61 -22.32
CA SER A 48 -20.25 1.20 -22.57
C SER A 48 -20.42 2.41 -21.65
N THR A 49 -19.93 3.58 -22.06
CA THR A 49 -20.43 4.86 -21.52
C THR A 49 -21.43 5.42 -22.53
N ASP A 50 -22.72 5.26 -22.23
CA ASP A 50 -23.78 5.90 -22.99
C ASP A 50 -23.95 7.35 -22.50
N LYS A 51 -23.85 8.30 -23.44
CA LYS A 51 -24.09 9.72 -23.21
C LYS A 51 -25.57 9.96 -23.40
N THR A 52 -26.22 10.62 -22.44
CA THR A 52 -27.40 11.41 -22.76
C THR A 52 -27.30 12.77 -22.10
N ALA A 53 -27.33 13.80 -22.94
CA ALA A 53 -27.41 15.20 -22.58
C ALA A 53 -28.87 15.61 -22.44
N SER A 54 -29.20 16.45 -21.46
CA SER A 54 -30.38 17.32 -21.52
C SER A 54 -30.21 18.60 -20.68
N SER A 55 -30.19 19.73 -21.41
CA SER A 55 -30.58 21.14 -21.15
C SER A 55 -30.58 21.79 -19.74
N PRO A 56 -30.24 23.10 -19.65
CA PRO A 56 -30.09 23.83 -18.39
C PRO A 56 -31.42 24.41 -17.90
N GLN A 57 -31.76 24.16 -16.63
CA GLN A 57 -32.63 25.05 -15.87
C GLN A 57 -31.86 25.48 -14.63
N SER A 58 -31.84 26.79 -14.39
CA SER A 58 -31.07 27.45 -13.32
C SER A 58 -31.39 26.83 -11.97
N GLU A 59 -30.43 26.07 -11.47
CA GLU A 59 -30.52 25.29 -10.24
C GLU A 59 -29.97 26.15 -9.10
N TYR A 60 -30.85 26.78 -8.31
CA TYR A 60 -30.46 27.57 -7.15
C TYR A 60 -30.05 26.62 -6.01
N LYS A 61 -28.91 26.91 -5.37
CA LYS A 61 -28.40 26.15 -4.23
C LYS A 61 -28.84 26.80 -2.92
N CYS A 62 -29.33 25.98 -2.00
CA CYS A 62 -29.71 26.41 -0.66
C CYS A 62 -28.46 26.90 0.11
N PRO A 63 -28.46 28.13 0.65
CA PRO A 63 -27.31 28.70 1.35
C PRO A 63 -27.06 28.03 2.71
N VAL A 64 -28.08 27.38 3.29
CA VAL A 64 -27.98 26.75 4.61
C VAL A 64 -27.35 25.35 4.54
N CYS A 65 -27.66 24.56 3.51
CA CYS A 65 -27.22 23.16 3.44
C CYS A 65 -26.60 22.74 2.10
N GLY A 66 -26.53 23.63 1.12
CA GLY A 66 -25.99 23.34 -0.22
C GLY A 66 -26.90 22.46 -1.09
N GLY A 67 -28.06 22.03 -0.59
CA GLY A 67 -29.05 21.25 -1.32
C GLY A 67 -29.76 22.05 -2.41
N LYS A 68 -30.52 21.37 -3.28
CA LYS A 68 -31.30 22.04 -4.33
C LYS A 68 -32.46 22.82 -3.73
N ALA A 69 -32.60 24.08 -4.13
CA ALA A 69 -33.76 24.92 -3.83
C ALA A 69 -34.65 25.01 -5.08
N VAL A 70 -35.93 24.68 -4.92
CA VAL A 70 -36.92 24.65 -6.01
C VAL A 70 -37.97 25.71 -5.76
N LEU A 71 -38.33 26.47 -6.79
CA LEU A 71 -39.37 27.49 -6.69
C LEU A 71 -40.73 26.84 -6.44
N ASN A 72 -41.39 27.24 -5.35
CA ASN A 72 -42.78 26.88 -5.11
C ASN A 72 -43.71 27.96 -5.70
N ASN A 73 -44.42 27.60 -6.77
CA ASN A 73 -45.29 28.52 -7.52
C ASN A 73 -46.51 29.03 -6.72
N GLU A 74 -46.88 28.38 -5.61
CA GLU A 74 -48.01 28.80 -4.77
C GLU A 74 -47.61 29.88 -3.75
N SER A 75 -46.39 29.81 -3.21
CA SER A 75 -45.88 30.78 -2.23
C SER A 75 -45.00 31.87 -2.84
N GLY A 76 -44.47 31.64 -4.05
CA GLY A 76 -43.48 32.53 -4.67
C GLY A 76 -42.10 32.48 -4.01
N LEU A 77 -41.86 31.48 -3.15
CA LEU A 77 -40.60 31.29 -2.41
C LEU A 77 -39.87 30.04 -2.90
N TYR A 78 -38.54 30.02 -2.78
CA TYR A 78 -37.71 28.86 -3.08
C TYR A 78 -37.60 27.96 -1.85
N VAL A 79 -38.06 26.73 -1.94
CA VAL A 79 -38.05 25.77 -0.83
C VAL A 79 -36.94 24.74 -1.07
N CYS A 80 -36.13 24.49 -0.05
CA CYS A 80 -35.12 23.44 -0.09
C CYS A 80 -35.71 22.09 0.33
N ASP A 81 -35.59 21.07 -0.51
CA ASP A 81 -36.11 19.73 -0.23
C ASP A 81 -35.39 19.01 0.93
N PHE A 82 -34.18 19.44 1.27
CA PHE A 82 -33.36 18.80 2.30
C PHE A 82 -33.57 19.38 3.69
N CYS A 83 -33.50 20.71 3.83
CA CYS A 83 -33.61 21.38 5.13
C CYS A 83 -34.98 22.04 5.35
N THR A 84 -35.87 22.00 4.36
CA THR A 84 -37.23 22.58 4.39
C THR A 84 -37.30 24.09 4.65
N SER A 85 -36.16 24.78 4.54
CA SER A 85 -36.08 26.22 4.62
C SER A 85 -36.61 26.87 3.34
N ASP A 86 -37.34 27.96 3.49
CA ASP A 86 -37.82 28.83 2.43
C ASP A 86 -36.95 30.08 2.31
N PHE A 87 -36.68 30.49 1.06
CA PHE A 87 -35.81 31.62 0.72
C PHE A 87 -36.48 32.49 -0.34
N THR A 88 -36.22 33.79 -0.31
CA THR A 88 -36.57 34.69 -1.42
C THR A 88 -35.50 34.63 -2.53
N GLU A 89 -35.84 35.10 -3.73
CA GLU A 89 -34.88 35.16 -4.85
C GLU A 89 -33.67 36.05 -4.51
N GLU A 90 -33.88 37.11 -3.75
CA GLU A 90 -32.85 38.07 -3.32
C GLU A 90 -31.83 37.40 -2.40
N GLU A 91 -32.29 36.63 -1.40
CA GLU A 91 -31.45 35.88 -0.45
C GLU A 91 -30.59 34.80 -1.13
N LEU A 92 -31.07 34.20 -2.23
CA LEU A 92 -30.33 33.20 -2.99
C LEU A 92 -29.23 33.79 -3.88
N THR A 93 -29.32 35.08 -4.21
CA THR A 93 -28.34 35.75 -5.07
C THR A 93 -27.23 36.44 -4.26
N GLU A 94 -27.53 36.96 -3.08
CA GLU A 94 -26.58 37.71 -2.24
C GLU A 94 -25.55 36.82 -1.52
N ASP A 95 -25.91 35.57 -1.16
CA ASP A 95 -25.01 34.63 -0.46
C ASP A 95 -24.12 33.79 -1.39
N SER A 96 -24.24 33.95 -2.72
CA SER A 96 -23.43 33.17 -3.67
C SER A 96 -21.97 33.63 -3.78
N ASP A 97 -21.65 34.84 -3.30
CA ASP A 97 -20.32 35.46 -3.44
C ASP A 97 -19.46 35.42 -2.17
N THR A 98 -19.95 34.90 -1.04
CA THR A 98 -19.23 34.94 0.26
C THR A 98 -18.75 33.58 0.78
N LEU A 99 -18.78 32.54 -0.06
CA LEU A 99 -18.28 31.20 0.27
C LEU A 99 -17.34 30.65 -0.82
N SER A 100 -16.27 31.38 -1.15
CA SER A 100 -15.11 30.76 -1.80
C SER A 100 -13.81 31.50 -1.48
N ASP A 101 -12.76 30.71 -1.27
CA ASP A 101 -11.34 31.08 -1.12
C ASP A 101 -10.83 31.54 0.26
N GLU A 102 -10.86 30.60 1.22
CA GLU A 102 -9.74 30.47 2.18
C GLU A 102 -8.59 29.68 1.49
N PRO A 103 -7.34 30.20 1.44
CA PRO A 103 -6.26 29.64 0.63
C PRO A 103 -5.58 28.39 1.24
N GLN A 104 -6.25 27.68 2.15
CA GLN A 104 -5.71 26.50 2.82
C GLN A 104 -5.98 25.17 2.09
N ASN A 105 -6.80 25.20 1.03
CA ASN A 105 -7.33 23.98 0.39
C ASN A 105 -6.51 23.45 -0.81
N SER A 106 -5.49 24.17 -1.27
CA SER A 106 -4.73 23.79 -2.46
C SER A 106 -3.86 22.54 -2.26
N VAL A 107 -3.24 22.40 -1.08
CA VAL A 107 -2.38 21.23 -0.76
C VAL A 107 -3.20 19.96 -0.56
N PHE A 108 -4.40 20.09 0.01
CA PHE A 108 -5.31 18.95 0.21
C PHE A 108 -5.85 18.46 -1.14
N ALA A 109 -6.16 19.36 -2.08
CA ALA A 109 -6.66 18.99 -3.40
C ALA A 109 -5.58 18.33 -4.29
N GLU A 110 -4.30 18.69 -4.16
CA GLU A 110 -3.23 18.08 -4.96
C GLU A 110 -2.96 16.62 -4.56
N HIS A 111 -3.00 16.29 -3.27
CA HIS A 111 -2.66 14.94 -2.78
C HIS A 111 -3.84 14.02 -2.51
N THR A 112 -5.05 14.46 -2.85
CA THR A 112 -6.28 13.75 -2.55
C THR A 112 -7.04 13.47 -3.83
N GLN A 113 -7.23 12.20 -4.15
CA GLN A 113 -7.94 11.80 -5.37
C GLN A 113 -9.25 11.11 -5.05
N LEU A 114 -10.27 11.46 -5.83
CA LEU A 114 -11.62 10.94 -5.71
C LEU A 114 -11.80 9.76 -6.66
N TYR A 115 -12.26 8.65 -6.09
CA TYR A 115 -12.48 7.39 -6.78
C TYR A 115 -13.95 6.96 -6.67
N VAL A 116 -14.56 6.55 -7.79
CA VAL A 116 -15.97 6.09 -7.82
C VAL A 116 -16.02 4.57 -7.79
N CYS A 117 -16.59 3.99 -6.73
CA CYS A 117 -16.73 2.55 -6.56
C CYS A 117 -17.58 1.93 -7.68
N GLY A 118 -17.02 0.96 -8.41
CA GLY A 118 -17.71 0.29 -9.52
C GLY A 118 -18.87 -0.64 -9.12
N SER A 119 -19.05 -0.94 -7.83
CA SER A 119 -20.15 -1.76 -7.34
C SER A 119 -21.28 -0.96 -6.70
N CYS A 120 -20.98 0.06 -5.89
CA CYS A 120 -22.01 0.85 -5.20
C CYS A 120 -22.13 2.31 -5.69
N GLY A 121 -21.25 2.76 -6.58
CA GLY A 121 -21.23 4.14 -7.10
C GLY A 121 -20.71 5.18 -6.11
N ALA A 122 -20.26 4.77 -4.91
CA ALA A 122 -19.81 5.72 -3.90
C ALA A 122 -18.48 6.38 -4.27
N GLU A 123 -18.36 7.66 -3.97
CA GLU A 123 -17.13 8.44 -4.12
C GLU A 123 -16.26 8.33 -2.87
N ILE A 124 -15.04 7.84 -3.05
CA ILE A 124 -14.10 7.55 -1.99
C ILE A 124 -12.88 8.43 -2.18
N VAL A 125 -12.50 9.09 -1.10
CA VAL A 125 -11.29 9.90 -1.02
C VAL A 125 -10.11 9.00 -0.69
N CYS A 126 -9.08 9.00 -1.53
CA CYS A 126 -7.88 8.19 -1.33
C CYS A 126 -6.61 9.04 -1.50
N ASP A 127 -5.58 8.64 -0.77
CA ASP A 127 -4.24 9.19 -0.91
C ASP A 127 -3.63 8.83 -2.28
N GLU A 128 -2.72 9.66 -2.76
CA GLU A 128 -2.10 9.43 -4.07
C GLU A 128 -1.31 8.13 -4.18
N ASN A 129 -0.74 7.66 -3.07
CA ASN A 129 0.13 6.49 -3.04
C ASN A 129 -0.63 5.19 -2.80
N THR A 130 -1.92 5.24 -2.48
CA THR A 130 -2.74 4.04 -2.33
C THR A 130 -2.99 3.39 -3.69
N ALA A 131 -2.66 2.11 -3.82
CA ALA A 131 -2.92 1.26 -4.98
C ALA A 131 -4.13 0.35 -4.77
N ALA A 132 -4.33 -0.17 -3.56
CA ALA A 132 -5.49 -0.98 -3.22
C ALA A 132 -6.05 -0.62 -1.84
N THR A 133 -7.37 -0.62 -1.73
CA THR A 133 -8.12 -0.24 -0.53
C THR A 133 -9.50 -0.92 -0.53
N PHE A 134 -10.31 -0.65 0.49
CA PHE A 134 -11.68 -1.12 0.58
C PHE A 134 -12.67 0.03 0.42
N CYS A 135 -13.83 -0.27 -0.15
CA CYS A 135 -14.93 0.68 -0.17
C CYS A 135 -15.49 0.88 1.24
N HIS A 136 -15.53 2.12 1.71
CA HIS A 136 -16.10 2.43 3.04
C HIS A 136 -17.61 2.17 3.13
N TYR A 137 -18.30 2.07 1.99
CA TYR A 137 -19.75 1.91 1.93
C TYR A 137 -20.18 0.46 1.72
N CYS A 138 -19.57 -0.25 0.76
CA CYS A 138 -19.93 -1.65 0.46
C CYS A 138 -18.91 -2.67 0.99
N HIS A 139 -17.81 -2.20 1.60
CA HIS A 139 -16.70 -3.02 2.10
C HIS A 139 -16.03 -3.93 1.07
N GLY A 140 -16.36 -3.77 -0.22
CA GLY A 140 -15.73 -4.51 -1.29
C GLY A 140 -14.30 -4.02 -1.54
N PRO A 141 -13.37 -4.93 -1.90
CA PRO A 141 -12.00 -4.57 -2.27
C PRO A 141 -11.98 -3.78 -3.57
N VAL A 142 -11.09 -2.79 -3.64
CA VAL A 142 -10.92 -1.85 -4.75
C VAL A 142 -9.43 -1.74 -5.08
N ALA A 143 -9.05 -2.13 -6.30
CA ALA A 143 -7.69 -1.92 -6.81
C ALA A 143 -7.69 -0.79 -7.85
N LEU A 144 -7.05 0.34 -7.53
CA LEU A 144 -7.06 1.57 -8.33
C LEU A 144 -6.23 1.38 -9.61
N LYS A 145 -6.90 1.31 -10.77
CA LYS A 145 -6.22 1.23 -12.08
C LYS A 145 -5.49 2.54 -12.36
N GLY A 146 -4.42 2.49 -13.16
CA GLY A 146 -3.54 3.64 -13.42
C GLY A 146 -2.47 3.91 -12.37
N ARG A 147 -2.59 3.37 -11.15
CA ARG A 147 -1.60 3.58 -10.06
C ARG A 147 -0.42 2.64 -10.12
N VAL A 148 -0.61 1.47 -10.72
CA VAL A 148 0.38 0.39 -10.80
C VAL A 148 0.53 -0.02 -12.26
N GLU A 149 0.71 0.98 -13.13
CA GLU A 149 0.84 0.81 -14.58
C GLU A 149 2.21 1.27 -15.11
N GLY A 150 2.65 0.65 -16.21
CA GLY A 150 3.88 1.00 -16.89
C GLY A 150 5.13 0.72 -16.04
N ALA A 151 5.94 1.76 -15.80
CA ALA A 151 7.22 1.62 -15.10
C ALA A 151 7.09 1.33 -13.59
N LEU A 152 5.89 1.53 -13.03
CA LEU A 152 5.59 1.33 -11.61
C LEU A 152 4.91 -0.01 -11.34
N THR A 153 4.67 -0.83 -12.37
CA THR A 153 4.13 -2.17 -12.20
C THR A 153 5.20 -3.11 -11.63
N PRO A 154 4.96 -3.75 -10.47
CA PRO A 154 5.86 -4.76 -9.93
C PRO A 154 6.01 -5.93 -10.90
N GLU A 155 7.19 -6.55 -10.92
CA GLU A 155 7.43 -7.78 -11.68
C GLU A 155 7.00 -9.02 -10.87
N LEU A 156 7.16 -8.94 -9.54
CA LEU A 156 6.95 -10.04 -8.61
C LEU A 156 6.14 -9.58 -7.40
N ILE A 157 5.40 -10.50 -6.81
CA ILE A 157 4.70 -10.33 -5.54
C ILE A 157 4.87 -11.59 -4.69
N ILE A 158 4.94 -11.42 -3.37
CA ILE A 158 4.92 -12.53 -2.41
C ILE A 158 3.52 -12.57 -1.81
N PRO A 159 2.66 -13.52 -2.20
CA PRO A 159 1.30 -13.58 -1.68
C PRO A 159 1.28 -13.83 -0.18
N PHE A 160 0.31 -13.24 0.52
CA PHE A 160 0.04 -13.61 1.90
C PHE A 160 -0.30 -15.11 1.98
N LYS A 161 0.39 -15.82 2.88
CA LYS A 161 0.11 -17.22 3.24
C LYS A 161 -0.54 -17.38 4.61
N ILE A 162 -0.51 -16.29 5.38
CA ILE A 162 -1.02 -16.21 6.73
C ILE A 162 -2.34 -15.46 6.64
N ASP A 163 -3.39 -16.05 7.18
CA ASP A 163 -4.68 -15.40 7.35
C ASP A 163 -4.70 -14.50 8.58
N ARG A 164 -5.72 -13.64 8.64
CA ARG A 164 -5.90 -12.68 9.73
C ARG A 164 -6.01 -13.38 11.09
N ASP A 165 -6.78 -14.46 11.18
CA ASP A 165 -7.02 -15.15 12.45
C ASP A 165 -5.72 -15.77 13.00
N PHE A 166 -4.89 -16.38 12.14
CA PHE A 166 -3.58 -16.88 12.55
C PHE A 166 -2.61 -15.76 12.92
N ALA A 167 -2.64 -14.62 12.21
CA ALA A 167 -1.84 -13.46 12.55
C ALA A 167 -2.21 -12.90 13.94
N GLU A 168 -3.50 -12.77 14.24
CA GLU A 168 -4.00 -12.35 15.55
C GLU A 168 -3.56 -13.29 16.67
N ASP A 169 -3.66 -14.60 16.46
CA ASP A 169 -3.21 -15.61 17.42
C ASP A 169 -1.70 -15.56 17.67
N LEU A 170 -0.91 -15.40 16.62
CA LEU A 170 0.54 -15.29 16.71
C LEU A 170 0.95 -14.01 17.45
N PHE A 171 0.26 -12.90 17.16
CA PHE A 171 0.43 -11.63 17.84
C PHE A 171 0.05 -11.73 19.33
N LYS A 172 -1.10 -12.32 19.68
CA LYS A 172 -1.52 -12.57 21.07
C LYS A 172 -0.47 -13.39 21.82
N LYS A 173 0.04 -14.47 21.22
CA LYS A 173 1.09 -15.32 21.80
C LYS A 173 2.40 -14.56 22.00
N TRP A 174 2.80 -13.73 21.05
CA TRP A 174 4.00 -12.90 21.16
C TRP A 174 3.85 -11.86 22.27
N CYS A 175 2.73 -11.14 22.28
CA CYS A 175 2.42 -10.17 23.32
C CYS A 175 2.41 -10.82 24.70
N GLY A 176 1.82 -12.01 24.88
CA GLY A 176 1.76 -12.73 26.15
C GLY A 176 3.14 -13.05 26.78
N LYS A 177 4.21 -13.10 25.99
CA LYS A 177 5.59 -13.31 26.48
C LYS A 177 6.24 -12.03 27.03
N LYS A 178 5.62 -10.87 26.85
CA LYS A 178 6.19 -9.57 27.21
C LYS A 178 5.43 -8.97 28.40
N VAL A 179 6.15 -8.73 29.50
CA VAL A 179 5.56 -8.28 30.78
C VAL A 179 5.09 -6.81 30.71
N PHE A 180 5.73 -5.96 29.91
CA PHE A 180 5.48 -4.51 29.85
C PHE A 180 4.53 -4.07 28.73
N VAL A 181 3.81 -4.99 28.09
CA VAL A 181 2.86 -4.63 27.01
C VAL A 181 1.52 -4.20 27.64
N PRO A 182 1.03 -2.97 27.36
CA PRO A 182 -0.26 -2.50 27.89
C PRO A 182 -1.43 -3.39 27.46
N ASN A 183 -2.45 -3.51 28.31
CA ASN A 183 -3.64 -4.30 28.00
C ASN A 183 -4.42 -3.77 26.78
N SER A 184 -4.41 -2.45 26.55
CA SER A 184 -5.01 -1.82 25.37
C SER A 184 -4.36 -2.26 24.06
N PHE A 185 -3.10 -2.69 24.10
CA PHE A 185 -2.41 -3.21 22.92
C PHE A 185 -2.84 -4.65 22.55
N ARG A 186 -3.48 -5.35 23.49
CA ARG A 186 -4.02 -6.71 23.30
C ARG A 186 -5.55 -6.74 23.21
N SER A 187 -6.21 -5.58 23.20
CA SER A 187 -7.67 -5.51 23.14
C SER A 187 -8.17 -5.97 21.78
N GLU A 188 -9.38 -6.53 21.76
CA GLU A 188 -10.05 -6.96 20.53
C GLU A 188 -10.18 -5.80 19.52
N ALA A 189 -10.54 -4.60 19.99
CA ALA A 189 -10.62 -3.40 19.14
C ALA A 189 -9.31 -2.98 18.48
N THR A 190 -8.15 -3.36 19.04
CA THR A 190 -6.84 -3.12 18.40
C THR A 190 -6.52 -4.21 17.38
N LEU A 191 -6.91 -5.46 17.67
CA LEU A 191 -6.73 -6.60 16.78
C LEU A 191 -7.60 -6.51 15.54
N GLU A 192 -8.82 -5.99 15.65
CA GLU A 192 -9.71 -5.72 14.52
C GLU A 192 -9.11 -4.75 13.49
N LYS A 193 -8.19 -3.88 13.93
CA LYS A 193 -7.47 -2.93 13.05
C LYS A 193 -6.27 -3.56 12.35
N MET A 194 -5.98 -4.84 12.59
CA MET A 194 -4.90 -5.54 11.92
C MET A 194 -5.27 -5.78 10.46
N VAL A 195 -4.49 -5.18 9.56
CA VAL A 195 -4.69 -5.27 8.11
C VAL A 195 -3.43 -5.77 7.42
N GLY A 196 -3.60 -6.53 6.35
CA GLY A 196 -2.48 -6.85 5.45
C GLY A 196 -2.24 -5.70 4.48
N LEU A 197 -0.98 -5.30 4.37
CA LEU A 197 -0.52 -4.21 3.51
C LEU A 197 0.60 -4.71 2.60
N TYR A 198 0.42 -4.59 1.30
CA TYR A 198 1.50 -4.75 0.33
C TYR A 198 2.28 -3.45 0.21
N VAL A 199 3.58 -3.55 0.45
CA VAL A 199 4.50 -2.43 0.33
C VAL A 199 5.45 -2.68 -0.84
N PRO A 200 5.68 -1.68 -1.70
CA PRO A 200 6.60 -1.81 -2.83
C PRO A 200 8.06 -1.87 -2.38
N TYR A 201 8.83 -2.78 -2.97
CA TYR A 201 10.27 -2.89 -2.78
C TYR A 201 11.00 -2.85 -4.12
N TRP A 202 12.20 -2.29 -4.11
CA TRP A 202 13.17 -2.42 -5.20
C TRP A 202 14.15 -3.54 -4.88
N LEU A 203 14.33 -4.47 -5.82
CA LEU A 203 15.30 -5.53 -5.73
C LEU A 203 16.52 -5.21 -6.60
N ALA A 204 17.71 -5.28 -6.03
CA ALA A 204 18.96 -5.07 -6.77
C ALA A 204 19.88 -6.28 -6.73
N ASP A 205 20.33 -6.68 -7.92
CA ASP A 205 21.41 -7.64 -8.10
C ASP A 205 22.75 -6.91 -8.18
N CYS A 206 23.68 -7.24 -7.30
CA CYS A 206 24.94 -6.54 -7.14
C CYS A 206 26.13 -7.49 -7.26
N LYS A 207 27.12 -7.10 -8.06
CA LYS A 207 28.43 -7.77 -8.15
C LYS A 207 29.45 -6.91 -7.42
N VAL A 208 30.01 -7.44 -6.34
CA VAL A 208 30.96 -6.72 -5.50
C VAL A 208 32.35 -7.32 -5.68
N ASN A 209 33.31 -6.47 -6.01
CA ASN A 209 34.73 -6.81 -5.99
C ASN A 209 35.32 -6.14 -4.75
N ALA A 210 35.78 -6.93 -3.79
CA ALA A 210 36.43 -6.46 -2.58
C ALA A 210 37.91 -6.84 -2.62
N ALA A 211 38.77 -5.91 -2.24
CA ALA A 211 40.19 -6.16 -2.01
C ALA A 211 40.55 -5.54 -0.65
N ALA A 212 41.36 -6.25 0.12
CA ALA A 212 41.80 -5.81 1.43
C ALA A 212 43.24 -6.26 1.68
N ASP A 213 44.04 -5.31 2.18
CA ASP A 213 45.43 -5.50 2.53
C ASP A 213 45.57 -5.39 4.05
N TYR A 214 46.30 -6.33 4.64
CA TYR A 214 46.48 -6.45 6.08
C TYR A 214 47.95 -6.66 6.40
N ASP A 215 48.45 -5.91 7.39
CA ASP A 215 49.71 -6.24 8.03
C ASP A 215 49.44 -7.22 9.16
N ALA A 216 49.82 -8.47 8.94
CA ALA A 216 49.61 -9.56 9.89
C ALA A 216 50.90 -9.84 10.68
N ARG A 217 50.74 -10.08 11.98
CA ARG A 217 51.82 -10.47 12.87
C ARG A 217 51.59 -11.88 13.39
N LYS A 218 52.54 -12.79 13.15
CA LYS A 218 52.56 -14.10 13.82
C LYS A 218 53.57 -14.05 14.96
N ILE A 219 53.10 -14.19 16.19
CA ILE A 219 53.95 -14.21 17.38
C ILE A 219 54.12 -15.66 17.80
N ASN A 220 55.35 -16.15 17.81
CA ASN A 220 55.68 -17.44 18.38
C ASN A 220 56.41 -17.24 19.70
N ARG A 221 55.95 -17.89 20.76
CA ARG A 221 56.58 -17.82 22.09
C ARG A 221 56.98 -19.22 22.51
N TYR A 222 58.24 -19.41 22.85
CA TYR A 222 58.76 -20.67 23.37
C TYR A 222 59.82 -20.40 24.43
N SER A 223 59.99 -21.32 25.38
CA SER A 223 61.08 -21.27 26.34
C SER A 223 62.14 -22.31 25.98
N ARG A 224 63.40 -21.96 26.24
CA ARG A 224 64.51 -22.90 26.15
C ARG A 224 65.35 -22.74 27.41
N GLY A 225 65.23 -23.72 28.32
CA GLY A 225 65.78 -23.60 29.68
C GLY A 225 65.05 -22.52 30.47
N ASP A 226 65.81 -21.61 31.10
CA ASP A 226 65.29 -20.51 31.93
C ASP A 226 65.04 -19.22 31.13
N THR A 227 65.25 -19.24 29.81
CA THR A 227 65.11 -18.07 28.92
C THR A 227 63.86 -18.19 28.04
N HIS A 228 63.04 -17.14 28.05
CA HIS A 228 61.86 -17.01 27.20
C HIS A 228 62.18 -16.25 25.92
N TYR A 229 61.89 -16.87 24.76
CA TYR A 229 62.06 -16.28 23.44
C TYR A 229 60.69 -15.90 22.86
N THR A 230 60.60 -14.70 22.28
CA THR A 230 59.43 -14.24 21.52
C THR A 230 59.88 -13.88 20.11
N GLU A 231 59.56 -14.74 19.15
CA GLU A 231 59.77 -14.46 17.74
C GLU A 231 58.54 -13.76 17.17
N THR A 232 58.77 -12.72 16.39
CA THR A 232 57.73 -11.96 15.72
C THR A 232 57.98 -11.95 14.23
N TYR A 233 57.04 -12.50 13.49
CA TYR A 233 57.04 -12.50 12.04
C TYR A 233 56.03 -11.47 11.54
N TYR A 234 56.46 -10.59 10.65
CA TYR A 234 55.61 -9.60 9.98
C TYR A 234 55.31 -10.09 8.57
N TYR A 235 54.03 -10.08 8.18
CA TYR A 235 53.55 -10.48 6.87
C TYR A 235 52.68 -9.36 6.31
N HIS A 236 52.82 -9.11 5.02
CA HIS A 236 51.82 -8.34 4.27
C HIS A 236 50.88 -9.34 3.59
N VAL A 237 49.60 -9.25 3.89
CA VAL A 237 48.56 -10.19 3.43
C VAL A 237 47.53 -9.43 2.62
N SER A 238 47.50 -9.70 1.33
CA SER A 238 46.47 -9.19 0.41
C SER A 238 45.41 -10.26 0.16
N ARG A 239 44.13 -9.89 0.26
CA ARG A 239 42.99 -10.74 -0.10
C ARG A 239 42.10 -10.01 -1.09
N ALA A 240 41.66 -10.73 -2.13
CA ALA A 240 40.66 -10.26 -3.06
C ALA A 240 39.51 -11.27 -3.13
N ALA A 241 38.28 -10.77 -3.14
CA ALA A 241 37.06 -11.56 -3.22
C ALA A 241 36.11 -10.95 -4.25
N LYS A 242 35.49 -11.82 -5.06
CA LYS A 242 34.37 -11.46 -5.93
C LYS A 242 33.12 -12.09 -5.35
N MET A 243 32.16 -11.27 -4.97
CA MET A 243 30.90 -11.69 -4.36
C MET A 243 29.76 -11.27 -5.26
N LYS A 244 28.73 -12.11 -5.33
CA LYS A 244 27.48 -11.82 -6.02
C LYS A 244 26.38 -11.84 -4.97
N TYR A 245 25.64 -10.75 -4.89
CA TYR A 245 24.44 -10.63 -4.09
C TYR A 245 23.27 -10.49 -5.05
N ALA A 246 22.24 -11.30 -4.86
CA ALA A 246 21.04 -11.27 -5.69
C ALA A 246 19.84 -10.89 -4.81
N GLY A 247 18.91 -10.12 -5.37
CA GLY A 247 17.68 -9.74 -4.70
C GLY A 247 17.87 -8.96 -3.41
N ILE A 248 18.79 -7.98 -3.38
CA ILE A 248 18.91 -7.10 -2.21
C ILE A 248 17.69 -6.18 -2.17
N PRO A 249 16.82 -6.29 -1.17
CA PRO A 249 15.64 -5.46 -1.06
C PRO A 249 16.02 -4.07 -0.55
N ALA A 250 15.25 -3.08 -0.98
CA ALA A 250 15.20 -1.78 -0.35
C ALA A 250 13.83 -1.13 -0.57
N ASP A 251 13.37 -0.43 0.47
CA ASP A 251 12.02 0.12 0.54
C ASP A 251 11.75 1.12 -0.60
N GLY A 252 10.58 0.98 -1.22
CA GLY A 252 10.04 1.87 -2.25
C GLY A 252 8.99 2.86 -1.72
N SER A 253 8.73 2.87 -0.41
CA SER A 253 7.78 3.74 0.30
C SER A 253 8.49 4.68 1.28
N LYS A 254 8.16 5.98 1.28
CA LYS A 254 8.67 6.95 2.27
C LYS A 254 7.86 6.97 3.54
N LYS A 255 6.62 6.49 3.50
CA LYS A 255 5.68 6.55 4.64
C LYS A 255 6.07 5.61 5.76
N LEU A 256 6.79 4.54 5.43
CA LEU A 256 7.21 3.52 6.37
C LEU A 256 8.64 3.79 6.83
N ASP A 257 8.90 3.56 8.12
CA ASP A 257 10.23 3.79 8.68
C ASP A 257 11.20 2.70 8.20
N ASP A 258 12.29 3.14 7.59
CA ASP A 258 13.33 2.27 7.02
C ASP A 258 13.84 1.20 7.99
N LYS A 259 13.95 1.48 9.29
CA LYS A 259 14.46 0.52 10.27
C LYS A 259 13.45 -0.57 10.57
N LEU A 260 12.16 -0.24 10.59
CA LEU A 260 11.09 -1.22 10.74
C LEU A 260 11.06 -2.13 9.50
N MET A 261 11.24 -1.56 8.33
CA MET A 261 11.27 -2.28 7.05
C MET A 261 12.50 -3.18 6.93
N ASP A 262 13.67 -2.70 7.35
CA ASP A 262 14.88 -3.53 7.43
C ASP A 262 14.73 -4.68 8.45
N SER A 263 13.83 -4.57 9.44
CA SER A 263 13.65 -5.58 10.50
C SER A 263 12.81 -6.79 10.09
N ILE A 264 11.98 -6.65 9.04
CA ILE A 264 11.16 -7.73 8.50
C ILE A 264 11.91 -8.55 7.43
N GLU A 265 13.07 -8.07 7.00
CA GLU A 265 13.97 -8.76 6.08
C GLU A 265 14.87 -9.79 6.79
N PRO A 266 15.37 -10.82 6.10
CA PRO A 266 15.25 -11.11 4.66
C PRO A 266 13.92 -11.76 4.26
N PHE A 267 13.44 -11.45 3.05
CA PHE A 267 12.29 -12.10 2.46
C PHE A 267 12.66 -13.44 1.81
N ASP A 268 11.70 -14.36 1.79
CA ASP A 268 11.82 -15.64 1.10
C ASP A 268 11.27 -15.51 -0.33
N TYR A 269 12.18 -15.34 -1.28
CA TYR A 269 11.83 -15.17 -2.70
C TYR A 269 11.39 -16.46 -3.39
N ASP A 270 11.52 -17.64 -2.75
CA ASP A 270 10.99 -18.89 -3.31
C ASP A 270 9.45 -18.87 -3.38
N PHE A 271 8.82 -17.96 -2.65
CA PHE A 271 7.38 -17.72 -2.67
C PHE A 271 6.95 -16.55 -3.56
N ALA A 272 7.90 -15.91 -4.25
CA ALA A 272 7.58 -14.85 -5.19
C ALA A 272 6.92 -15.43 -6.46
N VAL A 273 5.79 -14.87 -6.86
CA VAL A 273 5.07 -15.22 -8.08
C VAL A 273 5.01 -13.99 -9.01
N PRO A 274 4.82 -14.18 -10.33
CA PRO A 274 4.57 -13.07 -11.24
C PRO A 274 3.42 -12.20 -10.75
N PHE A 275 3.61 -10.88 -10.82
CA PHE A 275 2.60 -9.94 -10.35
C PHE A 275 1.31 -10.02 -11.18
N ASP A 276 0.19 -10.02 -10.47
CA ASP A 276 -1.15 -9.87 -11.03
C ASP A 276 -1.97 -8.99 -10.07
N MET A 277 -2.80 -8.10 -10.61
CA MET A 277 -3.63 -7.19 -9.81
C MET A 277 -4.60 -7.92 -8.88
N SER A 278 -4.94 -9.18 -9.20
CA SER A 278 -5.85 -9.97 -8.39
C SER A 278 -5.34 -10.21 -6.98
N TRP A 279 -4.02 -10.25 -6.77
CA TRP A 279 -3.40 -10.44 -5.46
C TRP A 279 -3.68 -9.31 -4.46
N PHE A 280 -4.07 -8.12 -4.94
CA PHE A 280 -4.51 -7.01 -4.08
C PHE A 280 -5.93 -7.18 -3.56
N SER A 281 -6.71 -8.13 -4.07
CA SER A 281 -8.09 -8.30 -3.61
C SER A 281 -8.12 -8.79 -2.17
N GLY A 282 -8.68 -7.97 -1.27
CA GLY A 282 -8.71 -8.28 0.16
C GLY A 282 -7.51 -7.75 0.95
N PHE A 283 -6.64 -6.94 0.34
CA PHE A 283 -5.49 -6.34 1.00
C PHE A 283 -5.33 -4.87 0.64
N TYR A 284 -4.70 -4.10 1.53
CA TYR A 284 -4.24 -2.77 1.18
C TYR A 284 -2.95 -2.90 0.37
N ALA A 285 -2.70 -1.94 -0.52
CA ALA A 285 -1.44 -1.88 -1.25
C ALA A 285 -1.05 -0.42 -1.47
N ASP A 286 0.25 -0.15 -1.36
CA ASP A 286 0.85 1.12 -1.73
C ASP A 286 1.59 1.02 -3.07
N LYS A 287 1.67 2.12 -3.78
CA LYS A 287 2.51 2.28 -4.98
C LYS A 287 3.87 2.85 -4.58
N TYR A 288 4.86 2.71 -5.47
CA TYR A 288 6.18 3.32 -5.29
C TYR A 288 6.10 4.85 -5.19
N ASP A 289 6.71 5.43 -4.16
CA ASP A 289 6.91 6.89 -4.00
C ASP A 289 8.40 7.28 -3.91
N VAL A 290 9.28 6.27 -3.88
CA VAL A 290 10.74 6.39 -4.02
C VAL A 290 11.17 5.81 -5.36
N ASP A 291 11.89 6.62 -6.15
CA ASP A 291 12.44 6.18 -7.42
C ASP A 291 13.64 5.23 -7.26
N LYS A 292 13.85 4.37 -8.26
CA LYS A 292 14.96 3.39 -8.31
C LYS A 292 16.32 4.03 -8.03
N ALA A 293 16.58 5.22 -8.60
CA ALA A 293 17.86 5.90 -8.45
C ALA A 293 18.10 6.40 -7.01
N ALA A 294 17.04 6.77 -6.29
CA ALA A 294 17.13 7.27 -4.92
C ALA A 294 17.51 6.17 -3.92
N VAL A 295 17.21 4.91 -4.23
CA VAL A 295 17.46 3.76 -3.35
C VAL A 295 18.87 3.16 -3.52
N ALA A 296 19.50 3.37 -4.68
CA ALA A 296 20.86 2.92 -4.97
C ALA A 296 21.92 3.23 -3.88
N PRO A 297 22.02 4.46 -3.32
CA PRO A 297 23.00 4.75 -2.26
C PRO A 297 22.76 3.95 -0.98
N ARG A 298 21.50 3.67 -0.61
CA ARG A 298 21.16 2.83 0.55
C ARG A 298 21.62 1.40 0.36
N ILE A 299 21.34 0.82 -0.81
CA ILE A 299 21.78 -0.54 -1.17
C ILE A 299 23.31 -0.63 -1.13
N LYS A 300 24.00 0.38 -1.66
CA LYS A 300 25.47 0.45 -1.62
C LYS A 300 26.00 0.49 -0.18
N ALA A 301 25.44 1.34 0.68
CA ALA A 301 25.85 1.44 2.08
C ALA A 301 25.67 0.10 2.82
N ARG A 302 24.57 -0.61 2.56
CA ARG A 302 24.28 -1.93 3.13
C ARG A 302 25.28 -2.99 2.66
N LEU A 303 25.62 -2.99 1.38
CA LEU A 303 26.67 -3.86 0.82
C LEU A 303 28.04 -3.59 1.44
N GLU A 304 28.42 -2.33 1.59
CA GLU A 304 29.69 -1.96 2.23
C GLU A 304 29.76 -2.44 3.68
N GLN A 305 28.66 -2.38 4.44
CA GLN A 305 28.61 -2.93 5.79
C GLN A 305 28.70 -4.46 5.80
N GLY A 306 28.04 -5.13 4.85
CA GLY A 306 28.09 -6.59 4.72
C GLY A 306 29.48 -7.11 4.33
N VAL A 307 30.21 -6.37 3.50
CA VAL A 307 31.56 -6.73 3.01
C VAL A 307 32.64 -6.51 4.08
N LYS A 308 32.42 -5.58 5.01
CA LYS A 308 33.37 -5.27 6.10
C LYS A 308 33.32 -6.26 7.27
N LYS A 309 32.28 -7.08 7.38
CA LYS A 309 32.14 -8.12 8.42
C LYS A 309 32.92 -9.38 8.04
#